data_AF-A0A0M5JKX2-F1
#
_entry.id   AF-A0A0M5JKX2-F1
#
_cell.length_a   1.000
_cell.length_b   1.000
_cell.length_c   1.000
_cell.angle_alpha   90.00
_cell.angle_beta   90.00
_cell.angle_gamma   90.00
#
_symmetry.space_group_name_H-M   'P 1'
#
loop_
_entity.id
_entity.type
_entity.pdbx_description
1 polymer ?
#
loop_
_entity_poly.entity_id
_entity_poly.type
_entity_poly.pdbx_seq_one_letter_code
_entity_poly.pdbx_strand_id
1 'polypeptide(L)'
;MASEEKNKVGKNSPSSSAEEHAPKVIGYYKRQAWALKVFEKIDQDNVVQDGKNVILASSIIQSKNDLYFPAFIRINIKEKGQVAGAYLIVEDDDSFQLYPLENAMEELEMDELLPFKYRTLEQIDGDEFQVNWPDFS
;
A
#
# COMPACT_ATOMS: atom_id res chain seq x y z
N MET A 1 -22.59 -65.32 13.01
CA MET A 1 -21.49 -64.75 12.21
C MET A 1 -22.15 -63.81 11.22
N ALA A 2 -22.35 -62.56 11.60
CA ALA A 2 -21.42 -61.42 11.55
C ALA A 2 -21.82 -60.54 10.37
N SER A 3 -22.62 -59.53 10.73
CA SER A 3 -23.32 -58.58 9.87
C SER A 3 -22.35 -57.62 9.20
N GLU A 4 -22.62 -57.30 7.94
CA GLU A 4 -21.93 -56.31 7.13
C GLU A 4 -21.96 -54.89 7.72
N GLU A 5 -20.86 -54.21 7.43
CA GLU A 5 -20.30 -53.01 8.05
C GLU A 5 -21.16 -51.76 7.81
N LYS A 6 -21.45 -51.02 8.89
CA LYS A 6 -22.02 -49.67 8.85
C LYS A 6 -20.93 -48.61 8.88
N ASN A 7 -21.25 -47.48 8.25
CA ASN A 7 -20.71 -46.12 8.41
C ASN A 7 -19.43 -45.76 7.66
N LYS A 8 -19.59 -44.96 6.60
CA LYS A 8 -18.93 -43.64 6.56
C LYS A 8 -19.87 -42.59 5.96
N VAL A 9 -20.26 -41.70 6.87
CA VAL A 9 -21.02 -40.46 6.71
C VAL A 9 -20.31 -39.55 5.71
N GLY A 10 -21.10 -38.93 4.84
CA GLY A 10 -20.66 -37.91 3.90
C GLY A 10 -19.97 -36.74 4.59
N LYS A 11 -18.94 -36.21 3.95
CA LYS A 11 -18.49 -34.84 4.16
C LYS A 11 -18.43 -34.16 2.81
N ASN A 12 -19.42 -33.30 2.64
CA ASN A 12 -19.57 -32.22 1.70
C ASN A 12 -18.28 -31.84 0.98
N SER A 13 -18.32 -31.97 -0.35
CA SER A 13 -17.65 -31.04 -1.26
C SER A 13 -17.82 -29.61 -0.72
N PRO A 14 -16.76 -28.79 -0.61
CA PRO A 14 -16.96 -27.37 -0.34
C PRO A 14 -17.64 -26.80 -1.59
N SER A 15 -18.95 -26.58 -1.49
CA SER A 15 -19.75 -25.89 -2.49
C SER A 15 -19.16 -24.50 -2.70
N SER A 16 -18.60 -24.33 -3.89
CA SER A 16 -18.18 -23.08 -4.50
C SER A 16 -19.39 -22.12 -4.59
N SER A 17 -19.68 -21.35 -3.54
CA SER A 17 -20.78 -20.36 -3.54
C SER A 17 -20.62 -19.30 -2.43
N ALA A 18 -19.41 -18.74 -2.28
CA ALA A 18 -19.17 -17.62 -1.35
C ALA A 18 -18.09 -16.62 -1.86
N GLU A 19 -17.87 -16.51 -3.17
CA GLU A 19 -16.77 -15.70 -3.73
C GLU A 19 -17.23 -14.53 -4.63
N GLU A 20 -18.52 -14.22 -4.74
CA GLU A 20 -18.96 -13.22 -5.74
C GLU A 20 -19.02 -11.76 -5.26
N HIS A 21 -18.80 -11.45 -3.98
CA HIS A 21 -18.83 -10.06 -3.49
C HIS A 21 -17.85 -9.76 -2.34
N ALA A 22 -16.64 -10.34 -2.34
CA ALA A 22 -15.58 -9.75 -1.55
C ALA A 22 -15.20 -8.40 -2.19
N PRO A 23 -15.25 -7.27 -1.47
CA PRO A 23 -14.84 -5.97 -2.01
C PRO A 23 -13.44 -6.11 -2.61
N LYS A 24 -13.24 -5.61 -3.83
CA LYS A 24 -11.94 -5.66 -4.49
C LYS A 24 -11.06 -4.56 -3.91
N VAL A 25 -10.36 -4.90 -2.84
CA VAL A 25 -9.36 -4.03 -2.22
C VAL A 25 -8.12 -3.97 -3.11
N ILE A 26 -7.83 -2.80 -3.71
CA ILE A 26 -6.63 -2.61 -4.54
C ILE A 26 -5.66 -1.69 -3.81
N GLY A 27 -4.55 -2.25 -3.33
CA GLY A 27 -3.46 -1.50 -2.68
C GLY A 27 -2.22 -1.29 -3.54
N TYR A 28 -2.16 -1.88 -4.73
CA TYR A 28 -0.96 -1.85 -5.58
C TYR A 28 -1.24 -2.01 -7.07
N TYR A 29 -0.26 -1.60 -7.87
CA TYR A 29 -0.37 -1.55 -9.32
C TYR A 29 0.87 -2.12 -10.00
N LYS A 30 0.68 -2.76 -11.16
CA LYS A 30 1.80 -3.23 -12.01
C LYS A 30 2.46 -2.13 -12.82
N ARG A 31 1.86 -0.94 -12.89
CA ARG A 31 2.34 0.21 -13.66
C ARG A 31 2.28 1.44 -12.79
N GLN A 32 3.38 2.17 -12.69
CA GLN A 32 3.47 3.43 -11.96
C GLN A 32 2.37 4.43 -12.36
N ALA A 33 2.09 4.53 -13.66
CA ALA A 33 1.06 5.44 -14.17
C ALA A 33 -0.35 5.17 -13.59
N TRP A 34 -0.64 3.95 -13.14
CA TRP A 34 -1.92 3.63 -12.52
C TRP A 34 -1.93 4.01 -11.04
N ALA A 35 -0.82 3.81 -10.34
CA ALA A 35 -0.65 4.31 -8.98
C ALA A 35 -0.71 5.85 -8.92
N LEU A 36 -0.21 6.55 -9.93
CA LEU A 36 -0.33 8.02 -10.02
C LEU A 36 -1.78 8.50 -10.16
N LYS A 37 -2.64 7.74 -10.88
CA LYS A 37 -4.05 8.10 -11.06
C LYS A 37 -4.87 8.09 -9.78
N VAL A 38 -4.40 7.42 -8.74
CA VAL A 38 -5.05 7.44 -7.42
C VAL A 38 -5.13 8.88 -6.91
N PHE A 39 -4.06 9.66 -7.09
CA PHE A 39 -3.99 11.05 -6.65
C PHE A 39 -4.86 11.99 -7.48
N GLU A 40 -5.22 11.64 -8.72
CA GLU A 40 -6.19 12.43 -9.52
C GLU A 40 -7.60 12.42 -8.89
N LYS A 41 -7.88 11.45 -8.03
CA LYS A 41 -9.17 11.30 -7.32
C LYS A 41 -9.15 11.88 -5.91
N ILE A 42 -7.99 12.28 -5.39
CA ILE A 42 -7.83 12.80 -4.04
C ILE A 42 -7.66 14.31 -4.13
N ASP A 43 -8.62 15.04 -3.57
CA ASP A 43 -8.59 16.51 -3.53
C ASP A 43 -7.73 17.00 -2.35
N GLN A 44 -6.41 16.88 -2.50
CA GLN A 44 -5.41 17.34 -1.54
C GLN A 44 -4.16 17.79 -2.29
N ASP A 45 -3.50 18.84 -1.80
CA ASP A 45 -2.17 19.22 -2.30
C ASP A 45 -1.16 18.06 -2.14
N ASN A 46 -0.20 17.99 -3.06
CA ASN A 46 0.83 16.95 -3.04
C ASN A 46 1.74 17.03 -1.82
N VAL A 47 1.84 18.21 -1.21
CA VAL A 47 2.62 18.43 0.00
C VAL A 47 1.76 19.22 0.98
N VAL A 48 1.47 18.63 2.13
CA VAL A 48 0.72 19.27 3.21
C VAL A 48 1.49 19.23 4.51
N GLN A 49 1.28 20.21 5.38
CA GLN A 49 1.92 20.24 6.68
C GLN A 49 1.26 19.24 7.65
N ASP A 50 2.04 18.35 8.23
CA ASP A 50 1.58 17.28 9.14
C ASP A 50 2.27 17.37 10.51
N GLY A 51 2.25 18.58 11.07
CA GLY A 51 2.83 18.90 12.37
C GLY A 51 4.09 19.77 12.30
N LYS A 52 4.85 19.78 13.41
CA LYS A 52 6.04 20.64 13.54
C LYS A 52 7.23 20.00 12.82
N ASN A 53 7.68 20.62 11.72
CA ASN A 53 8.76 20.13 10.87
C ASN A 53 8.48 18.77 10.20
N VAL A 54 7.21 18.36 10.13
CA VAL A 54 6.81 17.16 9.41
C VAL A 54 5.84 17.58 8.34
N ILE A 55 6.07 17.09 7.13
CA ILE A 55 5.16 17.21 6.01
C ILE A 55 4.64 15.83 5.63
N LEU A 56 3.48 15.80 5.00
CA LEU A 56 2.92 14.64 4.35
C LEU A 56 3.02 14.88 2.84
N ALA A 57 3.71 14.00 2.14
CA ALA A 57 3.94 14.09 0.70
C ALA A 57 3.23 12.95 -0.04
N SER A 58 2.44 13.29 -1.05
CA SER A 58 1.94 12.36 -2.06
C SER A 58 3.12 11.70 -2.75
N SER A 59 3.10 10.37 -2.82
CA SER A 59 4.25 9.59 -3.27
C SER A 59 3.87 8.25 -3.87
N ILE A 60 4.81 7.67 -4.60
CA ILE A 60 4.75 6.29 -5.07
C ILE A 60 5.89 5.54 -4.39
N ILE A 61 5.55 4.40 -3.80
CA ILE A 61 6.51 3.41 -3.32
C ILE A 61 6.67 2.33 -4.39
N GLN A 62 7.91 1.96 -4.71
CA GLN A 62 8.23 0.84 -5.59
C GLN A 62 8.77 -0.33 -4.75
N SER A 63 8.12 -1.50 -4.85
CA SER A 63 8.64 -2.73 -4.25
C SER A 63 9.76 -3.34 -5.09
N LYS A 64 10.46 -4.33 -4.53
CA LYS A 64 11.48 -5.12 -5.24
C LYS A 64 10.95 -5.88 -6.45
N ASN A 65 9.65 -6.17 -6.49
CA ASN A 65 8.99 -6.92 -7.54
C ASN A 65 8.30 -6.03 -8.57
N ASP A 66 8.72 -4.75 -8.68
CA ASP A 66 8.19 -3.76 -9.62
C ASP A 66 6.67 -3.54 -9.49
N LEU A 67 6.16 -3.66 -8.26
CA LEU A 67 4.82 -3.21 -7.91
C LEU A 67 4.90 -1.78 -7.35
N TYR A 68 3.87 -1.00 -7.66
CA TYR A 68 3.78 0.41 -7.35
C TYR A 68 2.61 0.66 -6.41
N PHE A 69 2.90 1.32 -5.29
CA PHE A 69 1.94 1.57 -4.23
C PHE A 69 1.76 3.08 -4.12
N PRO A 70 0.55 3.62 -4.33
CA PRO A 70 0.27 5.00 -3.97
C PRO A 70 0.37 5.12 -2.45
N ALA A 71 1.07 6.14 -1.98
CA ALA A 71 1.30 6.33 -0.56
C ALA A 71 1.42 7.80 -0.20
N PHE A 72 1.12 8.11 1.05
CA PHE A 72 1.55 9.35 1.69
C PHE A 72 2.76 9.06 2.56
N ILE A 73 3.89 9.72 2.30
CA ILE A 73 5.10 9.61 3.11
C ILE A 73 5.19 10.80 4.04
N ARG A 74 5.45 10.53 5.32
CA ARG A 74 5.72 11.54 6.32
C ARG A 74 7.21 11.84 6.34
N ILE A 75 7.57 13.10 6.12
CA ILE A 75 8.98 13.51 5.96
C ILE A 75 9.32 14.56 7.00
N ASN A 76 10.39 14.33 7.76
CA ASN A 76 10.91 15.29 8.72
C ASN A 76 11.91 16.24 8.05
N ILE A 77 11.47 17.46 7.76
CA ILE A 77 12.29 18.48 7.09
C ILE A 77 13.41 19.04 7.98
N LYS A 78 13.29 18.94 9.32
CA LYS A 78 14.39 19.32 10.23
C LYS A 78 15.52 18.29 10.20
N GLU A 79 15.17 17.03 9.95
CA GLU A 79 16.10 15.91 9.83
C GLU A 79 16.46 15.64 8.36
N LYS A 80 16.55 16.71 7.56
CA LYS A 80 17.05 16.67 6.17
C LYS A 80 16.27 15.70 5.28
N GLY A 81 14.96 15.56 5.50
CA GLY A 81 14.13 14.71 4.67
C GLY A 81 13.99 13.26 5.15
N GLN A 82 14.38 12.97 6.39
CA GLN A 82 14.23 11.61 6.91
C GLN A 82 12.75 11.19 6.92
N VAL A 83 12.47 10.02 6.36
CA VAL A 83 11.15 9.41 6.38
C VAL A 83 10.80 9.03 7.82
N ALA A 84 9.70 9.60 8.32
CA ALA A 84 9.17 9.37 9.66
C ALA A 84 8.04 8.34 9.70
N GLY A 85 7.54 7.92 8.52
CA GLY A 85 6.49 6.92 8.37
C GLY A 85 5.84 7.01 6.99
N ALA A 86 4.98 6.04 6.66
CA ALA A 86 4.21 6.06 5.41
C ALA A 86 2.83 5.44 5.59
N TYR A 87 1.86 5.91 4.82
CA TYR A 87 0.53 5.34 4.70
C TYR A 87 0.31 4.89 3.26
N LEU A 88 0.08 3.60 3.05
CA LEU A 88 -0.37 3.08 1.78
C LEU A 88 -1.82 3.51 1.54
N ILE A 89 -2.12 3.89 0.31
CA ILE A 89 -3.48 4.24 -0.11
C ILE A 89 -4.08 3.01 -0.76
N VAL A 90 -5.18 2.55 -0.18
CA VAL A 90 -5.91 1.38 -0.65
C VAL A 90 -7.28 1.83 -1.14
N GLU A 91 -7.62 1.48 -2.38
CA GLU A 91 -8.92 1.78 -2.96
C GLU A 91 -9.92 0.67 -2.58
N ASP A 92 -11.06 1.09 -2.06
CA ASP A 92 -12.30 0.32 -1.95
C ASP A 92 -13.37 0.98 -2.85
N ASP A 93 -14.49 0.30 -3.10
CA ASP A 93 -15.46 0.67 -4.15
C ASP A 93 -15.92 2.13 -4.10
N ASP A 94 -16.03 2.72 -2.90
CA ASP A 94 -16.48 4.11 -2.69
C ASP A 94 -15.51 4.98 -1.86
N SER A 95 -14.34 4.46 -1.45
CA SER A 95 -13.46 5.19 -0.51
C SER A 95 -11.98 4.83 -0.61
N PHE A 96 -11.14 5.72 -0.08
CA PHE A 96 -9.74 5.44 0.16
C PHE A 96 -9.52 5.10 1.63
N GLN A 97 -8.81 4.01 1.87
CA GLN A 97 -8.31 3.66 3.20
C GLN A 97 -6.82 3.95 3.27
N LEU A 98 -6.40 4.54 4.38
CA LEU A 98 -4.99 4.75 4.68
C LEU A 98 -4.52 3.64 5.60
N TYR A 99 -3.49 2.93 5.15
CA TYR A 99 -2.96 1.79 5.86
C TYR A 99 -1.51 2.07 6.24
N PRO A 100 -1.17 2.19 7.55
CA PRO A 100 0.21 2.40 7.99
C PRO A 100 1.12 1.31 7.42
N LEU A 101 2.27 1.70 6.89
CA LEU A 101 3.20 0.76 6.25
C LEU A 101 3.67 -0.32 7.23
N GLU A 102 3.85 0.02 8.51
CA GLU A 102 4.26 -0.91 9.55
C GLU A 102 3.23 -2.05 9.69
N ASN A 103 1.94 -1.72 9.71
CA ASN A 103 0.88 -2.71 9.74
C ASN A 103 0.80 -3.49 8.42
N ALA A 104 1.02 -2.82 7.27
CA ALA A 104 0.94 -3.47 5.96
C ALA A 104 1.98 -4.59 5.84
N MET A 105 3.17 -4.35 6.38
CA MET A 105 4.22 -5.34 6.41
C MET A 105 3.85 -6.56 7.25
N GLU A 106 3.24 -6.34 8.42
CA GLU A 106 2.86 -7.43 9.34
C GLU A 106 1.65 -8.24 8.84
N GLU A 107 0.61 -7.58 8.33
CA GLU A 107 -0.67 -8.23 8.00
C GLU A 107 -0.77 -8.73 6.56
N LEU A 108 -0.08 -8.09 5.61
CA LEU A 108 -0.18 -8.41 4.18
C LEU A 108 1.05 -9.18 3.65
N GLU A 109 1.93 -9.64 4.55
CA GLU A 109 3.19 -10.35 4.23
C GLU A 109 4.05 -9.59 3.20
N MET A 110 4.04 -8.25 3.29
CA MET A 110 4.69 -7.37 2.31
C MET A 110 6.16 -7.15 2.61
N ASP A 111 6.86 -8.15 3.13
CA ASP A 111 8.31 -8.10 3.39
C ASP A 111 9.12 -7.71 2.13
N GLU A 112 8.55 -7.98 0.95
CA GLU A 112 9.08 -7.59 -0.36
C GLU A 112 9.13 -6.08 -0.61
N LEU A 113 8.39 -5.29 0.18
CA LEU A 113 8.49 -3.84 0.16
C LEU A 113 9.87 -3.41 0.66
N LEU A 114 10.52 -4.12 1.59
CA LEU A 114 11.78 -3.63 2.17
C LEU A 114 13.05 -4.17 1.50
N PRO A 115 14.11 -3.32 1.34
CA PRO A 115 14.03 -1.87 1.37
C PRO A 115 13.18 -1.35 0.21
N PHE A 116 12.29 -0.40 0.49
CA PHE A 116 11.48 0.20 -0.56
C PHE A 116 12.21 1.40 -1.13
N LYS A 117 11.96 1.66 -2.41
CA LYS A 117 12.29 2.95 -3.01
C LYS A 117 11.04 3.80 -3.04
N TYR A 118 11.20 5.11 -2.97
CA TYR A 118 10.07 6.01 -3.10
C TYR A 118 10.37 7.19 -4.00
N ARG A 119 9.30 7.78 -4.50
CA ARG A 119 9.31 9.02 -5.28
C ARG A 119 8.12 9.85 -4.85
N THR A 120 8.34 11.08 -4.42
CA THR A 120 7.25 12.04 -4.20
C THR A 120 6.79 12.64 -5.53
N LEU A 121 5.53 13.06 -5.59
CA LEU A 121 4.96 13.70 -6.79
C LEU A 121 5.58 15.08 -7.03
N GLU A 122 6.01 15.76 -5.97
CA GLU A 122 6.72 17.04 -6.00
C GLU A 122 8.03 16.95 -5.23
N GLN A 123 9.07 17.65 -5.68
CA GLN A 123 10.35 17.69 -4.98
C GLN A 123 10.17 18.41 -3.63
N ILE A 124 10.72 17.82 -2.57
CA ILE A 124 10.67 18.38 -1.23
C ILE A 124 11.92 19.22 -0.97
N ASP A 125 11.71 20.50 -0.69
CA ASP A 125 12.80 21.41 -0.33
C ASP A 125 13.50 20.96 0.97
N GLY A 126 14.82 20.78 0.89
CA GLY A 126 15.64 20.38 2.03
C GLY A 126 15.64 18.88 2.35
N ASP A 127 15.02 18.06 1.50
CA ASP A 127 15.12 16.60 1.58
C ASP A 127 16.37 16.10 0.85
N GLU A 128 17.35 15.63 1.63
CA GLU A 128 18.61 15.08 1.12
C GLU A 128 18.50 13.60 0.70
N PHE A 129 17.38 12.93 1.00
CA PHE A 129 17.14 11.54 0.64
C PHE A 129 16.56 11.39 -0.77
N GLN A 130 16.00 12.46 -1.36
CA GLN A 130 15.52 12.46 -2.76
C GLN A 130 16.66 12.60 -3.80
N VAL A 131 17.67 11.73 -3.70
CA VAL A 131 18.92 11.85 -4.47
C VAL A 131 18.71 11.75 -5.98
N ASN A 132 17.73 10.96 -6.42
CA ASN A 132 17.49 10.68 -7.84
C ASN A 132 16.28 11.42 -8.42
N TRP A 133 15.68 12.38 -7.69
CA TRP A 133 14.44 13.01 -8.14
C TRP A 133 14.57 13.61 -9.56
N PRO A 134 13.61 13.38 -10.47
CA PRO A 134 12.27 12.82 -10.25
C PRO A 134 12.18 11.29 -10.28
N ASP A 135 13.28 10.55 -10.29
CA ASP A 135 13.26 9.09 -10.20
C ASP A 135 13.21 8.59 -8.75
N PHE A 136 13.00 7.29 -8.61
CA PHE A 136 12.93 6.62 -7.30
C PHE A 136 14.28 6.71 -6.57
N SER A 137 14.22 7.14 -5.31
CA SER A 137 15.36 7.21 -4.39
C SER A 137 15.31 6.08 -3.38
#